data_AF-A0A2B4FNJ5-F1
#
_entry.id   AF-A0A2B4FNJ5-F1
#
_cell.length_a   1.000
_cell.length_b   1.000
_cell.length_c   1.000
_cell.angle_alpha   90.00
_cell.angle_beta   90.00
_cell.angle_gamma   90.00
#
_symmetry.space_group_name_H-M   'P 1'
#
loop_
_entity.id
_entity.type
_entity.pdbx_description
1 polymer ?
#
loop_
_entity_poly.entity_id
_entity_poly.type
_entity_poly.pdbx_seq_one_letter_code
_entity_poly.pdbx_strand_id
1 'polypeptide(L)'
;MNKFTKKVLTSITSLSLLATMTPTVSLAAKIDSSSENSSVFNNTKTNDNILLKTLKDNEEERIVQSSDDNLISTSKLDKKTNQVEITVKNIKENTTSYQTIDLERRKNLRKLKSDVQYMQPLKLISSKSNTLGGYAYYFYTNNIWVIQIPERNAKNVTENDKNSKDLTGFRNSIISLDQAEMSYIGKVGGETAAMALAAIETPTPWTVALGILTALGIAAWSIPDLKKISDEQWNCVFYFERVTV
;
A
#
# COMPACT_ATOMS: atom_id res chain seq x y z
N MET A 1 -34.67 -21.99 66.72
CA MET A 1 -34.37 -20.54 66.80
C MET A 1 -32.99 -20.37 67.44
N ASN A 2 -31.92 -20.15 66.66
CA ASN A 2 -30.90 -19.14 66.95
C ASN A 2 -29.81 -19.09 65.87
N LYS A 3 -29.54 -17.88 65.41
CA LYS A 3 -28.38 -17.46 64.61
C LYS A 3 -27.13 -17.47 65.50
N PHE A 4 -25.94 -17.62 64.91
CA PHE A 4 -24.78 -16.70 65.07
C PHE A 4 -23.50 -17.29 64.43
N THR A 5 -23.18 -16.76 63.25
CA THR A 5 -21.86 -16.27 62.77
C THR A 5 -20.55 -16.81 63.37
N LYS A 6 -19.66 -17.32 62.51
CA LYS A 6 -18.25 -16.85 62.45
C LYS A 6 -17.55 -17.21 61.12
N LYS A 7 -16.90 -16.19 60.57
CA LYS A 7 -16.06 -16.11 59.36
C LYS A 7 -14.74 -16.88 59.50
N VAL A 8 -14.23 -17.50 58.42
CA VAL A 8 -12.80 -17.55 57.98
C VAL A 8 -12.82 -17.93 56.47
N LEU A 9 -12.62 -16.98 55.54
CA LEU A 9 -11.36 -16.61 54.84
C LEU A 9 -10.94 -17.62 53.73
N THR A 10 -11.51 -17.50 52.53
CA THR A 10 -10.90 -16.97 51.26
C THR A 10 -9.66 -17.71 50.73
N SER A 11 -9.81 -18.34 49.56
CA SER A 11 -8.78 -18.40 48.50
C SER A 11 -9.47 -18.65 47.16
N ILE A 12 -9.92 -17.57 46.51
CA ILE A 12 -10.15 -17.57 45.06
C ILE A 12 -8.89 -16.94 44.50
N THR A 13 -8.09 -17.74 43.84
CA THR A 13 -6.98 -17.31 42.99
C THR A 13 -7.55 -16.42 41.88
N SER A 14 -7.51 -15.11 42.11
CA SER A 14 -7.76 -14.12 41.06
C SER A 14 -6.68 -14.30 40.00
N LEU A 15 -7.09 -14.80 38.84
CA LEU A 15 -6.31 -14.82 37.62
C LEU A 15 -5.97 -13.36 37.27
N SER A 16 -4.73 -12.97 37.57
CA SER A 16 -4.19 -11.67 37.24
C SER A 16 -4.18 -11.53 35.72
N LEU A 17 -5.12 -10.74 35.18
CA LEU A 17 -4.98 -10.18 33.85
C LEU A 17 -3.67 -9.38 33.84
N LEU A 18 -2.66 -9.91 33.17
CA LEU A 18 -1.54 -9.12 32.69
C LEU A 18 -2.11 -8.18 31.61
N ALA A 19 -2.62 -7.04 32.03
CA ALA A 19 -2.83 -5.91 31.15
C ALA A 19 -1.45 -5.39 30.76
N THR A 20 -0.92 -5.88 29.64
CA THR A 20 0.17 -5.20 28.95
C THR A 20 -0.38 -3.86 28.49
N MET A 21 -0.14 -2.82 29.30
CA MET A 21 -0.31 -1.44 28.89
C MET A 21 0.64 -1.19 27.72
N THR A 22 0.12 -1.20 26.50
CA THR A 22 0.78 -0.54 25.39
C THR A 22 0.78 0.96 25.70
N PRO A 23 1.92 1.67 25.65
CA PRO A 23 1.88 3.10 25.75
C PRO A 23 1.20 3.64 24.49
N THR A 24 -0.05 4.06 24.63
CA THR A 24 -0.68 4.99 23.71
C THR A 24 0.14 6.27 23.80
N VAL A 25 1.06 6.49 22.86
CA VAL A 25 1.68 7.79 22.68
C VAL A 25 0.60 8.69 22.09
N SER A 26 -0.26 9.21 22.96
CA SER A 26 -1.07 10.38 22.69
C SER A 26 -0.11 11.55 22.60
N LEU A 27 0.33 11.89 21.39
CA LEU A 27 0.89 13.21 21.14
C LEU A 27 -0.28 14.19 20.96
N ALA A 28 -1.03 14.40 22.03
CA ALA A 28 -1.85 15.59 22.17
C ALA A 28 -0.90 16.76 22.41
N ALA A 29 -0.39 17.35 21.33
CA ALA A 29 0.17 18.68 21.40
C ALA A 29 -1.00 19.63 21.70
N LYS A 30 -1.06 20.07 22.96
CA LYS A 30 -1.87 21.20 23.39
C LYS A 30 -1.46 22.41 22.55
N ILE A 31 -2.25 22.74 21.53
CA ILE A 31 -2.10 24.00 20.81
C ILE A 31 -2.91 25.03 21.59
N ASP A 32 -2.22 25.70 22.52
CA ASP A 32 -2.64 27.03 22.93
C ASP A 32 -2.61 27.93 21.68
N SER A 33 -3.66 28.72 21.55
CA SER A 33 -3.96 29.66 20.48
C SER A 33 -2.79 30.57 20.10
N SER A 34 -2.73 30.90 18.80
CA SER A 34 -1.93 31.96 18.15
C SER A 34 -0.42 31.70 17.99
N SER A 35 -0.04 31.26 16.79
CA SER A 35 1.06 31.90 16.03
C SER A 35 1.05 31.37 14.60
N GLU A 36 1.13 32.27 13.63
CA GLU A 36 1.55 31.98 12.26
C GLU A 36 2.86 31.17 12.28
N ASN A 37 2.80 29.89 11.92
CA ASN A 37 3.99 29.09 11.66
C ASN A 37 3.66 28.13 10.53
N SER A 38 4.13 28.49 9.33
CA SER A 38 4.23 27.57 8.20
C SER A 38 5.02 26.33 8.64
N SER A 39 4.35 25.19 8.76
CA SER A 39 5.04 23.91 8.91
C SER A 39 5.70 23.56 7.58
N VAL A 40 6.90 24.09 7.36
CA VAL A 40 7.81 23.61 6.33
C VAL A 40 8.15 22.16 6.70
N PHE A 41 7.50 21.22 6.03
CA PHE A 41 7.94 19.83 6.02
C PHE A 41 9.30 19.81 5.32
N ASN A 42 10.37 19.79 6.12
CA ASN A 42 11.74 19.80 5.62
C ASN A 42 12.01 18.51 4.83
N ASN A 43 11.98 18.67 3.51
CA ASN A 43 12.81 18.01 2.51
C ASN A 43 13.21 16.57 2.84
N THR A 44 12.27 15.64 2.67
CA THR A 44 12.60 14.22 2.57
C THR A 44 13.33 14.01 1.25
N LYS A 45 14.67 13.89 1.31
CA LYS A 45 15.51 13.44 0.20
C LYS A 45 15.14 12.02 -0.23
N THR A 46 14.04 11.88 -0.95
CA THR A 46 13.95 10.87 -2.01
C THR A 46 14.89 11.32 -3.12
N ASN A 47 15.65 10.41 -3.73
CA ASN A 47 16.67 10.71 -4.77
C ASN A 47 16.13 11.39 -6.05
N ASP A 48 14.85 11.71 -6.08
CA ASP A 48 14.16 12.45 -7.13
C ASP A 48 13.91 13.85 -6.58
N ASN A 49 14.28 14.91 -7.32
CA ASN A 49 14.11 16.32 -6.92
C ASN A 49 12.61 16.72 -6.84
N ILE A 50 11.85 16.07 -5.95
CA ILE A 50 10.42 16.25 -5.76
C ILE A 50 10.22 17.13 -4.54
N LEU A 51 9.58 18.28 -4.74
CA LEU A 51 9.19 19.20 -3.68
C LEU A 51 7.80 18.82 -3.16
N LEU A 52 7.65 18.80 -1.83
CA LEU A 52 6.38 18.53 -1.16
C LEU A 52 5.99 19.74 -0.30
N LYS A 53 4.73 20.14 -0.38
CA LYS A 53 4.18 21.25 0.39
C LYS A 53 2.76 20.92 0.86
N THR A 54 2.56 20.84 2.17
CA THR A 54 1.21 20.79 2.74
C THR A 54 0.58 22.18 2.65
N LEU A 55 -0.52 22.29 1.92
CA LEU A 55 -1.26 23.54 1.72
C LEU A 55 -2.33 23.73 2.78
N LYS A 56 -2.95 22.65 3.23
CA LYS A 56 -3.99 22.65 4.26
C LYS A 56 -4.00 21.33 5.01
N ASP A 57 -4.20 21.38 6.32
CA ASP A 57 -4.40 20.20 7.16
C ASP A 57 -5.33 20.55 8.33
N ASN A 58 -6.55 20.02 8.32
CA ASN A 58 -7.50 20.17 9.41
C ASN A 58 -8.23 18.84 9.66
N GLU A 59 -9.23 18.81 10.53
CA GLU A 59 -9.96 17.57 10.87
C GLU A 59 -10.72 16.96 9.68
N GLU A 60 -11.06 17.75 8.67
CA GLU A 60 -11.88 17.31 7.54
C GLU A 60 -11.07 16.91 6.32
N GLU A 61 -10.03 17.68 6.00
CA GLU A 61 -9.25 17.46 4.79
C GLU A 61 -7.76 17.74 4.99
N ARG A 62 -6.95 17.09 4.15
CA ARG A 62 -5.53 17.44 3.96
C ARG A 62 -5.25 17.66 2.49
N ILE A 63 -4.62 18.79 2.17
CA ILE A 63 -4.23 19.16 0.81
C ILE A 63 -2.72 19.25 0.75
N VAL A 64 -2.11 18.46 -0.14
CA VAL A 64 -0.67 18.44 -0.38
C VAL A 64 -0.41 18.72 -1.84
N GLN A 65 0.59 19.57 -2.09
CA GLN A 65 1.17 19.75 -3.42
C GLN A 65 2.49 19.01 -3.50
N SER A 66 2.67 18.24 -4.57
CA SER A 66 3.94 17.65 -4.97
C SER A 66 4.34 18.18 -6.34
N SER A 67 5.63 18.45 -6.55
CA SER A 67 6.10 18.95 -7.85
C SER A 67 7.51 18.51 -8.19
N ASP A 68 7.75 18.25 -9.46
CA ASP A 68 9.06 18.08 -10.08
C ASP A 68 9.22 19.05 -11.26
N ASP A 69 10.28 18.89 -12.06
CA ASP A 69 10.58 19.75 -13.21
C ASP A 69 9.50 19.71 -14.33
N ASN A 70 8.65 18.68 -14.36
CA ASN A 70 7.67 18.41 -15.41
C ASN A 70 6.21 18.46 -14.91
N LEU A 71 5.97 18.16 -13.64
CA LEU A 71 4.63 17.93 -13.08
C LEU A 71 4.42 18.73 -11.81
N ILE A 72 3.21 19.29 -11.67
CA ILE A 72 2.70 19.78 -10.39
C ILE A 72 1.42 19.02 -10.11
N SER A 73 1.35 18.35 -8.96
CA SER A 73 0.20 17.60 -8.50
C SER A 73 -0.33 18.17 -7.19
N THR A 74 -1.64 18.33 -7.09
CA THR A 74 -2.33 18.67 -5.85
C THR A 74 -3.22 17.50 -5.46
N SER A 75 -2.94 16.90 -4.31
CA SER A 75 -3.69 15.78 -3.73
C SER A 75 -4.48 16.30 -2.52
N LYS A 76 -5.81 16.24 -2.61
CA LYS A 76 -6.74 16.57 -1.53
C LYS A 76 -7.38 15.29 -1.01
N LEU A 77 -7.06 14.95 0.23
CA LEU A 77 -7.66 13.85 0.97
C LEU A 77 -8.85 14.37 1.78
N ASP A 78 -10.03 13.80 1.57
CA ASP A 78 -11.13 13.85 2.52
C ASP A 78 -10.91 12.78 3.60
N LYS A 79 -10.70 13.21 4.85
CA LYS A 79 -10.37 12.31 5.97
C LYS A 79 -11.57 11.49 6.47
N LYS A 80 -12.81 11.88 6.14
CA LYS A 80 -14.02 11.15 6.51
C LYS A 80 -14.29 10.01 5.53
N THR A 81 -14.04 10.25 4.24
CA THR A 81 -14.37 9.28 3.18
C THR A 81 -13.15 8.51 2.65
N ASN A 82 -11.93 8.90 3.03
CA ASN A 82 -10.67 8.38 2.46
C ASN A 82 -10.61 8.50 0.93
N GLN A 83 -11.33 9.47 0.36
CA GLN A 83 -11.26 9.79 -1.05
C GLN A 83 -10.16 10.82 -1.29
N VAL A 84 -9.39 10.60 -2.35
CA VAL A 84 -8.33 11.51 -2.78
C VAL A 84 -8.69 12.10 -4.13
N GLU A 85 -8.92 13.41 -4.15
CA GLU A 85 -9.02 14.20 -5.36
C GLU A 85 -7.62 14.65 -5.78
N ILE A 86 -7.28 14.43 -7.04
CA ILE A 86 -5.96 14.70 -7.59
C ILE A 86 -6.12 15.60 -8.80
N THR A 87 -5.41 16.71 -8.79
CA THR A 87 -5.22 17.56 -9.97
C THR A 87 -3.76 17.50 -10.37
N VAL A 88 -3.48 17.09 -11.61
CA VAL A 88 -2.13 17.03 -12.15
C VAL A 88 -2.01 18.01 -13.30
N LYS A 89 -1.01 18.90 -13.22
CA LYS A 89 -0.62 19.82 -14.29
C LYS A 89 0.70 19.36 -14.88
N ASN A 90 0.70 19.05 -16.18
CA ASN A 90 1.92 18.83 -16.95
C ASN A 90 2.43 20.18 -17.44
N ILE A 91 3.62 20.58 -17.00
CA ILE A 91 4.23 21.87 -17.29
C ILE A 91 4.62 21.95 -18.78
N LYS A 92 5.20 20.87 -19.32
CA LYS A 92 5.69 20.84 -20.71
C LYS A 92 4.55 20.81 -21.72
N GLU A 93 3.52 20.03 -21.45
CA GLU A 93 2.38 19.87 -22.35
C GLU A 93 1.29 20.93 -22.12
N ASN A 94 1.41 21.70 -21.03
CA ASN A 94 0.41 22.66 -20.58
C ASN A 94 -1.00 22.04 -20.46
N THR A 95 -1.07 20.78 -20.03
CA THR A 95 -2.31 20.04 -19.81
C THR A 95 -2.62 19.95 -18.32
N THR A 96 -3.91 19.84 -17.99
CA THR A 96 -4.36 19.58 -16.62
C THR A 96 -5.34 18.41 -16.65
N SER A 97 -5.11 17.42 -15.80
CA SER A 97 -5.97 16.25 -15.63
C SER A 97 -6.47 16.15 -14.21
N TYR A 98 -7.65 15.57 -14.06
CA TYR A 98 -8.31 15.36 -12.78
C TYR A 98 -8.58 13.88 -12.58
N GLN A 99 -8.34 13.39 -11.37
CA GLN A 99 -8.60 12.01 -10.99
C GLN A 99 -9.12 11.97 -9.56
N THR A 100 -10.09 11.11 -9.30
CA THR A 100 -10.52 10.79 -7.93
C THR A 100 -10.21 9.33 -7.66
N ILE A 101 -9.58 9.06 -6.51
CA ILE A 101 -9.25 7.71 -6.04
C ILE A 101 -10.04 7.45 -4.76
N ASP A 102 -10.85 6.40 -4.78
CA ASP A 102 -11.46 5.83 -3.58
C ASP A 102 -10.52 4.76 -3.02
N LEU A 103 -9.79 5.11 -1.95
CA LEU A 103 -8.80 4.23 -1.34
C LEU A 103 -9.45 3.05 -0.61
N GLU A 104 -10.66 3.21 -0.09
CA GLU A 104 -11.43 2.14 0.55
C GLU A 104 -11.84 1.09 -0.47
N ARG A 105 -12.38 1.53 -1.62
CA ARG A 105 -12.73 0.63 -2.71
C ARG A 105 -11.49 -0.10 -3.24
N ARG A 106 -10.37 0.60 -3.48
CA ARG A 106 -9.13 -0.05 -3.96
C ARG A 106 -8.58 -1.05 -2.95
N LYS A 107 -8.55 -0.69 -1.66
CA LYS A 107 -8.19 -1.63 -0.58
C LYS A 107 -9.04 -2.90 -0.62
N ASN A 108 -10.34 -2.77 -0.88
CA ASN A 108 -11.24 -3.92 -0.94
C ASN A 108 -11.13 -4.73 -2.25
N LEU A 109 -10.80 -4.11 -3.38
CA LEU A 109 -10.53 -4.83 -4.64
C LEU A 109 -9.37 -5.82 -4.50
N ARG A 110 -8.40 -5.54 -3.61
CA ARG A 110 -7.31 -6.49 -3.30
C ARG A 110 -7.75 -7.77 -2.60
N LYS A 111 -8.98 -7.86 -2.09
CA LYS A 111 -9.49 -9.10 -1.48
C LYS A 111 -10.00 -10.11 -2.50
N LEU A 112 -10.05 -9.76 -3.79
CA LEU A 112 -10.46 -10.67 -4.85
C LEU A 112 -9.36 -11.71 -5.08
N LYS A 113 -9.54 -12.87 -4.44
CA LYS A 113 -8.78 -14.09 -4.75
C LYS A 113 -8.79 -14.31 -6.25
N SER A 114 -7.63 -14.67 -6.80
CA SER A 114 -7.51 -15.10 -8.18
C SER A 114 -8.53 -16.19 -8.50
N ASP A 115 -9.37 -15.99 -9.51
CA ASP A 115 -10.19 -17.04 -10.12
C ASP A 115 -9.33 -18.01 -10.95
N VAL A 116 -8.19 -18.44 -10.40
CA VAL A 116 -7.32 -19.40 -11.06
C VAL A 116 -8.04 -20.73 -11.04
N GLN A 117 -8.66 -21.03 -12.17
CA GLN A 117 -9.26 -22.33 -12.44
C GLN A 117 -8.15 -23.38 -12.33
N TYR A 118 -8.36 -24.33 -11.42
CA TYR A 118 -7.48 -25.47 -11.24
C TYR A 118 -7.37 -26.23 -12.57
N MET A 119 -6.22 -26.15 -13.24
CA MET A 119 -6.02 -26.84 -14.52
C MET A 119 -5.73 -28.33 -14.28
N GLN A 120 -6.76 -29.13 -14.07
CA GLN A 120 -6.65 -30.60 -14.11
C GLN A 120 -6.44 -31.04 -15.58
N PRO A 121 -5.55 -32.01 -15.89
CA PRO A 121 -4.80 -32.88 -14.98
C PRO A 121 -3.38 -32.38 -14.62
N LEU A 122 -3.05 -31.10 -14.84
CA LEU A 122 -1.70 -30.59 -14.62
C LEU A 122 -1.39 -30.47 -13.12
N LYS A 123 -0.20 -30.93 -12.72
CA LYS A 123 0.28 -30.81 -11.33
C LYS A 123 0.95 -29.45 -11.16
N LEU A 124 0.55 -28.71 -10.11
CA LEU A 124 1.20 -27.46 -9.72
C LEU A 124 2.62 -27.76 -9.18
N ILE A 125 3.63 -27.11 -9.77
CA ILE A 125 5.04 -27.21 -9.38
C ILE A 125 5.40 -26.08 -8.40
N SER A 126 5.02 -24.85 -8.70
CA SER A 126 5.31 -23.68 -7.86
C SER A 126 4.25 -22.62 -8.05
N SER A 127 3.96 -21.87 -6.99
CA SER A 127 3.15 -20.66 -7.09
C SER A 127 3.61 -19.63 -6.08
N LYS A 128 3.30 -18.37 -6.35
CA LYS A 128 3.44 -17.27 -5.41
C LYS A 128 2.41 -16.21 -5.76
N SER A 129 1.96 -15.50 -4.75
CA SER A 129 1.24 -14.25 -4.89
C SER A 129 1.85 -13.22 -3.95
N ASN A 130 1.71 -11.93 -4.28
CA ASN A 130 2.04 -10.86 -3.36
C ASN A 130 1.11 -10.89 -2.13
N THR A 131 1.45 -10.12 -1.10
CA THR A 131 0.74 -10.16 0.19
C THR A 131 -0.76 -9.85 0.04
N LEU A 132 -1.11 -9.13 -1.03
CA LEU A 132 -2.44 -8.67 -1.33
C LEU A 132 -3.15 -9.44 -2.45
N GLY A 133 -2.59 -10.54 -2.97
CA GLY A 133 -3.32 -11.43 -3.89
C GLY A 133 -3.47 -10.95 -5.35
N GLY A 134 -3.17 -9.68 -5.64
CA GLY A 134 -3.40 -9.06 -6.94
C GLY A 134 -2.40 -9.47 -8.03
N TYR A 135 -1.16 -9.75 -7.64
CA TYR A 135 -0.09 -10.23 -8.50
C TYR A 135 0.19 -11.69 -8.16
N ALA A 136 0.18 -12.58 -9.16
CA ALA A 136 0.39 -14.00 -8.91
C ALA A 136 0.98 -14.74 -10.12
N TYR A 137 1.70 -15.83 -9.82
CA TYR A 137 2.06 -16.84 -10.81
C TYR A 137 1.75 -18.24 -10.30
N TYR A 138 1.42 -19.13 -11.24
CA TYR A 138 1.24 -20.56 -11.03
C TYR A 138 1.99 -21.29 -12.14
N PHE A 139 2.95 -22.11 -11.77
CA PHE A 139 3.76 -22.90 -12.67
C PHE A 139 3.40 -24.37 -12.51
N TYR A 140 2.98 -25.00 -13.60
CA TYR A 140 2.50 -26.37 -13.65
C TYR A 140 3.45 -27.27 -14.45
N THR A 141 3.24 -28.58 -14.36
CA THR A 141 3.84 -29.57 -15.26
C THR A 141 3.64 -29.21 -16.73
N ASN A 142 4.54 -29.69 -17.59
CA ASN A 142 4.62 -29.36 -19.02
C ASN A 142 4.98 -27.90 -19.29
N ASN A 143 5.66 -27.24 -18.35
CA ASN A 143 6.13 -25.87 -18.47
C ASN A 143 5.02 -24.84 -18.70
N ILE A 144 3.83 -25.09 -18.16
CA ILE A 144 2.66 -24.21 -18.31
C ILE A 144 2.63 -23.20 -17.16
N TRP A 145 2.49 -21.93 -17.51
CA TRP A 145 2.39 -20.81 -16.59
C TRP A 145 1.03 -20.14 -16.67
N VAL A 146 0.45 -19.83 -15.52
CA VAL A 146 -0.64 -18.87 -15.39
C VAL A 146 -0.10 -17.66 -14.63
N ILE A 147 -0.09 -16.49 -15.26
CA ILE A 147 0.37 -15.23 -14.66
C ILE A 147 -0.76 -14.21 -14.59
N GLN A 148 -0.80 -13.43 -13.51
CA GLN A 148 -1.87 -12.49 -13.22
C GLN A 148 -1.31 -11.18 -12.66
N ILE A 149 -1.89 -10.06 -13.11
CA ILE A 149 -1.75 -8.73 -12.51
C ILE A 149 -3.14 -8.11 -12.29
N PRO A 150 -3.29 -7.09 -11.42
CA PRO A 150 -4.56 -6.44 -11.18
C PRO A 150 -5.20 -5.85 -12.44
N GLU A 151 -6.53 -5.84 -12.49
CA GLU A 151 -7.32 -5.19 -13.56
C GLU A 151 -7.00 -5.69 -15.00
N ARG A 152 -6.43 -6.89 -15.13
CA ARG A 152 -6.11 -7.55 -16.40
C ARG A 152 -6.51 -9.02 -16.37
N ASN A 153 -6.80 -9.56 -17.54
CA ASN A 153 -7.03 -11.01 -17.69
C ASN A 153 -5.71 -11.76 -17.49
N ALA A 154 -5.76 -12.87 -16.76
CA ALA A 154 -4.60 -13.75 -16.60
C ALA A 154 -4.12 -14.27 -17.98
N LYS A 155 -2.80 -14.43 -18.14
CA LYS A 155 -2.21 -15.09 -19.31
C LYS A 155 -1.89 -16.54 -18.98
N ASN A 156 -2.23 -17.44 -19.88
CA ASN A 156 -1.85 -18.85 -19.83
C ASN A 156 -0.86 -19.13 -20.96
N VAL A 157 0.37 -19.49 -20.64
CA VAL A 157 1.45 -19.64 -21.62
C VAL A 157 2.26 -20.90 -21.37
N THR A 158 2.76 -21.51 -22.45
CA THR A 158 3.78 -22.56 -22.36
C THR A 158 5.15 -21.91 -22.48
N GLU A 159 6.02 -22.13 -21.49
CA GLU A 159 7.38 -21.59 -21.48
C GLU A 159 8.22 -22.20 -22.59
N ASN A 160 8.95 -21.33 -23.27
CA ASN A 160 9.88 -21.63 -24.35
C ASN A 160 11.01 -20.60 -24.37
N ASP A 161 11.98 -20.78 -25.27
CA ASP A 161 13.18 -19.94 -25.35
C ASP A 161 12.89 -18.43 -25.57
N LYS A 162 11.71 -18.08 -26.12
CA LYS A 162 11.34 -16.68 -26.38
C LYS A 162 10.78 -15.97 -25.15
N ASN A 163 10.09 -16.68 -24.25
CA ASN A 163 9.39 -16.08 -23.11
C ASN A 163 9.95 -16.50 -21.74
N SER A 164 10.86 -17.48 -21.66
CA SER A 164 11.42 -17.99 -20.40
C SER A 164 12.08 -16.89 -19.55
N LYS A 165 12.82 -15.97 -20.19
CA LYS A 165 13.46 -14.84 -19.49
C LYS A 165 12.43 -13.88 -18.88
N ASP A 166 11.38 -13.55 -19.62
CA ASP A 166 10.33 -12.64 -19.15
C ASP A 166 9.47 -13.30 -18.06
N LEU A 167 9.17 -14.60 -18.17
CA LEU A 167 8.48 -15.38 -17.13
C LEU A 167 9.30 -15.46 -15.83
N THR A 168 10.61 -15.69 -15.95
CA THR A 168 11.52 -15.69 -14.79
C THR A 168 11.62 -14.31 -14.16
N GLY A 169 11.69 -13.25 -14.98
CA GLY A 169 11.66 -11.86 -14.52
C GLY A 169 10.38 -11.54 -13.75
N PHE A 170 9.22 -11.94 -14.28
CA PHE A 170 7.93 -11.80 -13.62
C PHE A 170 7.88 -12.53 -12.27
N ARG A 171 8.33 -13.79 -12.24
CA ARG A 171 8.44 -14.58 -11.00
C ARG A 171 9.30 -13.89 -9.93
N ASN A 172 10.48 -13.41 -10.31
CA ASN A 172 11.40 -12.76 -9.39
C ASN A 172 10.83 -11.43 -8.86
N SER A 173 10.12 -10.69 -9.71
CA SER A 173 9.44 -9.44 -9.33
C SER A 173 8.34 -9.72 -8.31
N ILE A 174 7.51 -10.76 -8.50
CA ILE A 174 6.49 -11.14 -7.51
C ILE A 174 7.11 -11.53 -6.17
N ILE A 175 8.20 -12.31 -6.17
CA ILE A 175 8.88 -12.71 -4.94
C ILE A 175 9.42 -11.48 -4.20
N SER A 176 10.04 -10.55 -4.92
CA SER A 176 10.60 -9.32 -4.36
C SER A 176 9.50 -8.37 -3.86
N LEU A 177 8.40 -8.28 -4.61
CA LEU A 177 7.21 -7.52 -4.26
C LEU A 177 6.60 -8.03 -2.95
N ASP A 178 6.35 -9.34 -2.85
CA ASP A 178 5.80 -9.96 -1.64
C ASP A 178 6.69 -9.68 -0.42
N GLN A 179 8.00 -9.86 -0.55
CA GLN A 179 8.94 -9.59 0.54
C GLN A 179 8.95 -8.12 0.97
N ALA A 180 8.88 -7.19 0.00
CA ALA A 180 8.84 -5.76 0.28
C ALA A 180 7.51 -5.35 0.95
N GLU A 181 6.38 -5.86 0.47
CA GLU A 181 5.06 -5.65 1.07
C GLU A 181 5.00 -6.18 2.50
N MET A 182 5.44 -7.43 2.74
CA MET A 182 5.49 -8.00 4.09
C MET A 182 6.37 -7.17 5.03
N SER A 183 7.53 -6.72 4.56
CA SER A 183 8.42 -5.87 5.37
C SER A 183 7.78 -4.52 5.69
N TYR A 184 7.09 -3.89 4.74
CA TYR A 184 6.44 -2.61 4.94
C TYR A 184 5.23 -2.72 5.89
N ILE A 185 4.38 -3.72 5.66
CA ILE A 185 3.20 -3.99 6.49
C ILE A 185 3.62 -4.31 7.93
N GLY A 186 4.71 -5.07 8.12
CA GLY A 186 5.26 -5.36 9.44
C GLY A 186 5.75 -4.12 10.21
N LYS A 187 6.12 -3.04 9.51
CA LYS A 187 6.60 -1.78 10.11
C LYS A 187 5.47 -0.79 10.41
N VAL A 188 4.55 -0.58 9.46
CA VAL A 188 3.51 0.46 9.55
C VAL A 188 2.22 -0.07 10.19
N GLY A 189 1.91 -1.35 9.99
CA GLY A 189 0.74 -2.00 10.57
C GLY A 189 -0.61 -1.61 9.94
N GLY A 190 -1.58 -2.52 10.12
CA GLY A 190 -3.01 -2.26 10.00
C GLY A 190 -3.50 -1.57 8.73
N GLU A 191 -4.42 -0.62 8.92
CA GLU A 191 -5.19 0.05 7.87
C GLU A 191 -4.38 1.09 7.10
N THR A 192 -3.47 1.81 7.76
CA THR A 192 -2.58 2.80 7.13
C THR A 192 -1.67 2.15 6.09
N ALA A 193 -1.11 0.96 6.40
CA ALA A 193 -0.32 0.20 5.44
C ALA A 193 -1.16 -0.17 4.21
N ALA A 194 -2.39 -0.66 4.42
CA ALA A 194 -3.29 -1.04 3.34
C ALA A 194 -3.68 0.15 2.43
N MET A 195 -3.92 1.33 2.99
CA MET A 195 -4.22 2.55 2.21
C MET A 195 -3.02 3.04 1.40
N ALA A 196 -1.82 3.03 1.98
CA ALA A 196 -0.59 3.40 1.27
C ALA A 196 -0.34 2.51 0.06
N LEU A 197 -0.52 1.20 0.23
CA LEU A 197 -0.42 0.24 -0.87
C LEU A 197 -1.49 0.50 -1.95
N ALA A 198 -2.66 1.07 -1.61
CA ALA A 198 -3.72 1.40 -2.58
C ALA A 198 -3.35 2.61 -3.43
N ALA A 199 -2.71 3.58 -2.78
CA ALA A 199 -2.25 4.78 -3.42
C ALA A 199 -1.21 4.42 -4.50
N ILE A 200 -0.21 3.60 -4.17
CA ILE A 200 0.90 3.30 -5.11
C ILE A 200 0.54 2.31 -6.22
N GLU A 201 -0.50 1.48 -6.04
CA GLU A 201 -1.04 0.62 -7.11
C GLU A 201 -1.74 1.41 -8.21
N THR A 202 -2.14 2.65 -7.94
CA THR A 202 -2.78 3.48 -8.96
C THR A 202 -1.70 3.92 -9.97
N PRO A 203 -1.86 3.64 -11.27
CA PRO A 203 -0.84 3.93 -12.28
C PRO A 203 -0.69 5.44 -12.46
N THR A 204 0.20 6.02 -11.66
CA THR A 204 0.49 7.45 -11.62
C THR A 204 2.00 7.66 -11.51
N PRO A 205 2.53 8.80 -12.00
CA PRO A 205 3.92 9.16 -11.77
C PRO A 205 4.26 9.19 -10.28
N TRP A 206 5.50 8.85 -9.92
CA TRP A 206 5.93 8.81 -8.52
C TRP A 206 5.71 10.14 -7.77
N THR A 207 5.89 11.28 -8.46
CA THR A 207 5.57 12.62 -7.93
C THR A 207 4.13 12.74 -7.47
N VAL A 208 3.17 12.19 -8.21
CA VAL A 208 1.76 12.17 -7.84
C VAL A 208 1.54 11.23 -6.65
N ALA A 209 2.11 10.02 -6.70
CA ALA A 209 2.01 9.04 -5.62
C ALA A 209 2.54 9.59 -4.28
N LEU A 210 3.68 10.29 -4.27
CA LEU A 210 4.22 10.94 -3.08
C LEU A 210 3.28 12.00 -2.49
N GLY A 211 2.59 12.77 -3.35
CA GLY A 211 1.57 13.73 -2.91
C GLY A 211 0.43 13.03 -2.18
N ILE A 212 -0.06 11.91 -2.72
CA ILE A 212 -1.11 11.09 -2.09
C ILE A 212 -0.62 10.49 -0.76
N LEU A 213 0.56 9.89 -0.73
CA LEU A 213 1.13 9.28 0.48
C LEU A 213 1.33 10.32 1.59
N THR A 214 1.78 11.52 1.24
CA THR A 214 1.92 12.63 2.19
C THR A 214 0.55 13.13 2.67
N ALA A 215 -0.45 13.19 1.78
CA ALA A 215 -1.83 13.52 2.14
C ALA A 215 -2.42 12.48 3.12
N LEU A 216 -2.06 11.20 2.97
CA LEU A 216 -2.40 10.12 3.92
C LEU A 216 -1.64 10.20 5.26
N GLY A 217 -0.64 11.08 5.38
CA GLY A 217 0.19 11.17 6.57
C GLY A 217 1.17 10.02 6.73
N ILE A 218 1.55 9.37 5.62
CA ILE A 218 2.56 8.32 5.63
C ILE A 218 3.89 8.93 6.06
N ALA A 219 4.56 8.26 6.99
CA ALA A 219 5.79 8.75 7.55
C ALA A 219 6.93 8.69 6.51
N ALA A 220 7.75 9.75 6.49
CA ALA A 220 8.90 9.90 5.59
C ALA A 220 9.81 8.66 5.51
N TRP A 221 10.07 8.02 6.66
CA TRP A 221 10.97 6.88 6.75
C TRP A 221 10.46 5.63 6.02
N SER A 222 9.16 5.53 5.74
CA SER A 222 8.55 4.38 5.05
C SER A 222 8.41 4.60 3.55
N ILE A 223 8.68 5.81 3.06
CA ILE A 223 8.61 6.16 1.63
C ILE A 223 9.58 5.32 0.77
N PRO A 224 10.84 5.05 1.18
CA PRO A 224 11.74 4.19 0.41
C PRO A 224 11.21 2.77 0.22
N ASP A 225 10.58 2.20 1.26
CA ASP A 225 9.96 0.87 1.17
C ASP A 225 8.79 0.90 0.16
N LEU A 226 7.94 1.92 0.20
CA LEU A 226 6.83 2.09 -0.73
C LEU A 226 7.30 2.34 -2.17
N LYS A 227 8.41 3.06 -2.36
CA LYS A 227 9.01 3.23 -3.69
C LYS A 227 9.47 1.90 -4.25
N LYS A 228 10.15 1.09 -3.44
CA LYS A 228 10.57 -0.26 -3.84
C LYS A 228 9.36 -1.12 -4.24
N ILE A 229 8.28 -1.08 -3.46
CA ILE A 229 7.04 -1.81 -3.79
C ILE A 229 6.48 -1.34 -5.13
N SER A 230 6.38 -0.02 -5.34
CA SER A 230 5.90 0.54 -6.61
C SER A 230 6.77 0.10 -7.80
N ASP A 231 8.10 0.12 -7.65
CA ASP A 231 9.02 -0.30 -8.70
C ASP A 231 8.85 -1.79 -9.06
N GLU A 232 8.65 -2.66 -8.07
CA GLU A 232 8.39 -4.09 -8.33
C GLU A 232 7.01 -4.34 -8.95
N GLN A 233 5.99 -3.53 -8.61
CA GLN A 233 4.70 -3.56 -9.30
C GLN A 233 4.87 -3.20 -10.79
N TRP A 234 5.65 -2.16 -11.09
CA TRP A 234 5.98 -1.79 -12.47
C TRP A 234 6.79 -2.87 -13.20
N ASN A 235 7.75 -3.52 -12.53
CA ASN A 235 8.47 -4.66 -13.09
C ASN A 235 7.52 -5.81 -13.43
N CYS A 236 6.57 -6.13 -12.53
CA CYS A 236 5.56 -7.15 -12.80
C CYS A 236 4.75 -6.80 -14.06
N VAL A 237 4.27 -5.55 -14.19
CA VAL A 237 3.55 -5.10 -15.39
C VAL A 237 4.44 -5.20 -16.63
N PHE A 238 5.68 -4.73 -16.56
CA PHE A 238 6.64 -4.77 -17.67
C PHE A 238 6.86 -6.19 -18.20
N TYR A 239 7.16 -7.14 -17.32
CA TYR A 239 7.35 -8.53 -17.75
C TYR A 239 6.04 -9.17 -18.21
N PHE A 240 4.93 -8.91 -17.52
CA PHE A 240 3.62 -9.41 -17.92
C PHE A 240 3.29 -9.03 -19.35
N GLU A 241 3.48 -7.77 -19.75
CA GLU A 241 3.17 -7.31 -21.11
C GLU A 241 4.08 -7.96 -22.17
N ARG A 242 5.34 -8.25 -21.84
CA ARG A 242 6.31 -8.87 -22.74
C ARG A 242 6.15 -10.38 -22.91
N VAL A 243 5.52 -11.06 -21.95
CA VAL A 243 5.20 -12.47 -22.09
C VAL A 243 4.20 -12.64 -23.23
N THR A 244 4.71 -13.16 -24.35
CA THR A 244 3.93 -13.57 -25.52
C THR A 244 3.29 -14.93 -25.26
N VAL A 245 2.00 -15.03 -25.57
CA VAL A 245 1.23 -16.28 -25.56
C VAL A 245 1.57 -17.13 -26.78
#